data_AF-A0A3D3XAU1-F1
#
_entry.id   AF-A0A3D3XAU1-F1
#
_cell.length_a   1.000
_cell.length_b   1.000
_cell.length_c   1.000
_cell.angle_alpha   90.00
_cell.angle_beta   90.00
_cell.angle_gamma   90.00
#
_symmetry.space_group_name_H-M   'P 1'
#
loop_
_entity.id
_entity.type
_entity.pdbx_description
1 polymer ?
#
loop_
_entity_poly.entity_id
_entity_poly.type
_entity_poly.pdbx_seq_one_letter_code
_entity_poly.pdbx_strand_id
1 'polypeptide(L)'
;MKIVSYNIQYGFGQDGNNDLSRIADEIKTADIIALQEIERFWERTGMVDQVLELTQLLPEYHWVFGANLDMDASFKDDNNHLVNRRRQFGTMIMSRIPILSSRNFPLPKFGTLTQHSIQQGILEAVIDLGKGPIRFYSVHLSHLCSETRLPQVEAMQEIFRKAPSEGGAWCGGHPDPDAGWTEGNLPPMPHEMILLGDMNFDNKSPEYTHLTGPFTRKYGRLYNLEGLIDAWVASGKNENEGSTYPGGPRIDHCFMSSSLRDKIKSVWVDESAKGSDHWPLWIEMNL
;
A
#
# COMPACT_ATOMS: atom_id res chain seq x y z
N MET A 1 -8.13 -14.05 -9.26
CA MET A 1 -7.64 -13.46 -7.99
C MET A 1 -8.23 -12.07 -7.84
N LYS A 2 -8.69 -11.69 -6.65
CA LYS A 2 -9.16 -10.34 -6.32
C LYS A 2 -8.13 -9.61 -5.46
N ILE A 3 -7.79 -8.40 -5.84
CA ILE A 3 -6.88 -7.51 -5.13
C ILE A 3 -7.65 -6.24 -4.80
N VAL A 4 -7.42 -5.68 -3.61
CA VAL A 4 -8.09 -4.44 -3.19
C VAL A 4 -7.10 -3.47 -2.56
N SER A 5 -7.24 -2.18 -2.91
CA SER A 5 -6.63 -1.07 -2.19
C SER A 5 -7.70 -0.34 -1.40
N TYR A 6 -7.45 -0.03 -0.13
CA TYR A 6 -8.41 0.72 0.68
C TYR A 6 -7.73 1.61 1.73
N ASN A 7 -7.86 2.94 1.59
CA ASN A 7 -7.66 3.85 2.71
C ASN A 7 -8.85 3.69 3.66
N ILE A 8 -8.58 3.34 4.93
CA ILE A 8 -9.64 3.01 5.89
C ILE A 8 -9.91 4.12 6.91
N GLN A 9 -9.29 5.29 6.75
CA GLN A 9 -9.44 6.44 7.65
C GLN A 9 -9.33 6.04 9.13
N TYR A 10 -8.30 5.23 9.46
CA TYR A 10 -8.06 4.71 10.82
C TYR A 10 -9.34 4.16 11.48
N GLY A 11 -10.20 3.50 10.70
CA GLY A 11 -11.40 2.80 11.15
C GLY A 11 -12.69 3.62 11.10
N PHE A 12 -12.65 4.92 10.80
CA PHE A 12 -13.83 5.77 10.78
C PHE A 12 -14.55 5.70 9.44
N GLY A 13 -15.85 5.40 9.46
CA GLY A 13 -16.67 5.42 8.25
C GLY A 13 -17.41 6.74 8.02
N GLN A 14 -18.22 6.76 6.97
CA GLN A 14 -19.03 7.93 6.57
C GLN A 14 -20.08 8.34 7.62
N ASP A 15 -20.35 7.46 8.58
CA ASP A 15 -21.22 7.70 9.73
C ASP A 15 -20.48 8.26 10.96
N GLY A 16 -19.16 8.44 10.86
CA GLY A 16 -18.31 8.94 11.95
C GLY A 16 -18.03 7.91 13.05
N ASN A 17 -18.40 6.64 12.86
CA ASN A 17 -18.13 5.58 13.82
C ASN A 17 -16.84 4.84 13.47
N ASN A 18 -16.05 4.51 14.50
CA ASN A 18 -14.90 3.62 14.37
C ASN A 18 -15.39 2.16 14.35
N ASP A 19 -15.31 1.49 13.21
CA ASP A 19 -15.81 0.11 13.02
C ASP A 19 -14.93 -0.66 12.01
N LEU A 20 -13.90 -1.33 12.52
CA LEU A 20 -13.02 -2.19 11.72
C LEU A 20 -13.70 -3.47 11.24
N SER A 21 -14.76 -3.94 11.92
CA SER A 21 -15.51 -5.13 11.47
C SER A 21 -16.23 -4.84 10.17
N ARG A 22 -16.84 -3.65 10.04
CA ARG A 22 -17.47 -3.19 8.79
C ARG A 22 -16.46 -3.14 7.65
N ILE A 23 -15.29 -2.53 7.89
CA ILE A 23 -14.21 -2.47 6.89
C ILE A 23 -13.77 -3.87 6.47
N ALA A 24 -13.52 -4.76 7.44
CA ALA A 24 -13.13 -6.14 7.17
C ALA A 24 -14.20 -6.87 6.34
N ASP A 25 -15.49 -6.69 6.66
CA ASP A 25 -16.60 -7.30 5.94
C ASP A 25 -16.71 -6.85 4.48
N GLU A 26 -16.38 -5.60 4.18
CA GLU A 26 -16.37 -5.05 2.82
C GLU A 26 -15.26 -5.68 1.96
N ILE A 27 -14.11 -6.01 2.56
CA ILE A 27 -12.91 -6.44 1.82
C ILE A 27 -12.54 -7.93 1.97
N LYS A 28 -13.20 -8.68 2.87
CA LYS A 28 -12.85 -10.09 3.19
C LYS A 28 -12.88 -11.06 2.01
N THR A 29 -13.42 -10.67 0.85
CA THR A 29 -13.43 -11.50 -0.36
C THR A 29 -12.19 -11.33 -1.24
N ALA A 30 -11.29 -10.40 -0.91
CA ALA A 30 -10.02 -10.20 -1.59
C ALA A 30 -9.04 -11.33 -1.28
N ASP A 31 -8.19 -11.68 -2.22
CA ASP A 31 -7.06 -12.58 -1.99
C ASP A 31 -5.85 -11.82 -1.43
N ILE A 32 -5.67 -10.55 -1.86
CA ILE A 32 -4.62 -9.64 -1.42
C ILE A 32 -5.24 -8.26 -1.13
N ILE A 33 -4.89 -7.68 0.01
CA ILE A 33 -5.43 -6.42 0.52
C ILE A 33 -4.26 -5.47 0.80
N ALA A 34 -4.32 -4.25 0.29
CA ALA A 34 -3.41 -3.16 0.63
C ALA A 34 -4.18 -2.04 1.34
N LEU A 35 -3.93 -1.87 2.64
CA LEU A 35 -4.58 -0.87 3.47
C LEU A 35 -3.68 0.33 3.73
N GLN A 36 -4.29 1.51 3.80
CA GLN A 36 -3.67 2.76 4.22
C GLN A 36 -4.38 3.31 5.47
N GLU A 37 -3.69 4.18 6.20
CA GLU A 37 -4.17 4.80 7.45
C GLU A 37 -4.48 3.81 8.58
N ILE A 38 -3.61 2.81 8.76
CA ILE A 38 -3.68 1.90 9.91
C ILE A 38 -2.99 2.52 11.11
N GLU A 39 -3.66 2.52 12.26
CA GLU A 39 -3.15 3.08 13.51
C GLU A 39 -2.94 2.06 14.62
N ARG A 40 -1.96 2.33 15.48
CA ARG A 40 -1.79 1.62 16.75
C ARG A 40 -1.62 2.62 17.87
N PHE A 41 -2.41 2.47 18.92
CA PHE A 41 -2.32 3.20 20.18
C PHE A 41 -2.47 4.73 20.03
N TRP A 42 -3.47 5.18 19.28
CA TRP A 42 -3.87 6.59 19.18
C TRP A 42 -5.07 6.89 20.08
N GLU A 43 -5.08 8.06 20.72
CA GLU A 43 -6.16 8.47 21.63
C GLU A 43 -7.53 8.49 20.93
N ARG A 44 -7.57 8.98 19.68
CA ARG A 44 -8.80 9.10 18.89
C ARG A 44 -9.46 7.76 18.55
N THR A 45 -8.68 6.67 18.56
CA THR A 45 -9.18 5.31 18.33
C THR A 45 -9.30 4.53 19.64
N GLY A 46 -9.18 5.18 20.80
CA GLY A 46 -9.28 4.52 22.11
C GLY A 46 -8.04 3.73 22.50
N MET A 47 -6.88 4.06 21.95
CA MET A 47 -5.60 3.38 22.16
C MET A 47 -5.60 1.90 21.69
N VAL A 48 -6.40 1.55 20.69
CA VAL A 48 -6.46 0.18 20.16
C VAL A 48 -5.28 -0.14 19.24
N ASP A 49 -5.02 -1.43 19.06
CA ASP A 49 -4.08 -1.95 18.07
C ASP A 49 -4.85 -2.44 16.84
N GLN A 50 -5.03 -1.57 15.85
CA GLN A 50 -5.87 -1.91 14.67
C GLN A 50 -5.27 -3.05 13.84
N VAL A 51 -3.94 -3.21 13.86
CA VAL A 51 -3.29 -4.35 13.21
C VAL A 51 -3.77 -5.64 13.86
N LEU A 52 -3.73 -5.73 15.19
CA LEU A 52 -4.20 -6.91 15.91
C LEU A 52 -5.69 -7.16 15.65
N GLU A 53 -6.54 -6.14 15.75
CA GLU A 53 -7.99 -6.28 15.52
C GLU A 53 -8.31 -6.76 14.09
N LEU A 54 -7.69 -6.17 13.06
CA LEU A 54 -7.87 -6.60 11.67
C LEU A 54 -7.45 -8.05 11.46
N THR A 55 -6.35 -8.50 12.08
CA THR A 55 -5.90 -9.90 11.96
C THR A 55 -6.82 -10.89 12.66
N GLN A 56 -7.54 -10.46 13.70
CA GLN A 56 -8.57 -11.27 14.35
C GLN A 56 -9.84 -11.35 13.50
N LEU A 57 -10.20 -10.27 12.81
CA LEU A 57 -11.34 -10.22 11.89
C LEU A 57 -11.09 -10.97 10.57
N LEU A 58 -9.82 -11.04 10.14
CA LEU A 58 -9.37 -11.70 8.90
C LEU A 58 -8.31 -12.78 9.20
N PRO A 59 -8.67 -13.85 9.93
CA PRO A 59 -7.69 -14.81 10.48
C PRO A 59 -7.01 -15.70 9.42
N GLU A 60 -7.54 -15.73 8.19
CA GLU A 60 -6.99 -16.51 7.07
C GLU A 60 -5.88 -15.78 6.30
N TYR A 61 -5.50 -14.57 6.72
CA TYR A 61 -4.52 -13.75 6.01
C TYR A 61 -3.19 -13.69 6.74
N HIS A 62 -2.11 -13.95 5.99
CA HIS A 62 -0.78 -13.48 6.33
C HIS A 62 -0.73 -11.96 6.24
N TRP A 63 0.10 -11.30 7.05
CA TRP A 63 0.13 -9.85 7.09
C TRP A 63 1.51 -9.29 7.39
N VAL A 64 1.74 -8.05 6.91
CA VAL A 64 2.88 -7.22 7.27
C VAL A 64 2.40 -5.78 7.47
N PHE A 65 2.98 -5.06 8.44
CA PHE A 65 2.65 -3.68 8.75
C PHE A 65 3.90 -2.80 8.66
N GLY A 66 3.80 -1.72 7.88
CA GLY A 66 4.83 -0.70 7.72
C GLY A 66 4.50 0.52 8.58
N ALA A 67 5.09 0.60 9.78
CA ALA A 67 4.97 1.79 10.63
C ALA A 67 5.77 2.95 10.01
N ASN A 68 5.08 3.89 9.37
CA ASN A 68 5.72 5.03 8.71
C ASN A 68 5.97 6.16 9.71
N LEU A 69 4.99 6.43 10.57
CA LEU A 69 5.15 7.24 11.77
C LEU A 69 5.27 6.29 12.97
N ASP A 70 6.31 6.50 13.78
CA ASP A 70 6.54 5.73 15.00
C ASP A 70 7.01 6.66 16.13
N MET A 71 6.17 6.81 17.16
CA MET A 71 6.41 7.70 18.30
C MET A 71 6.33 6.93 19.62
N ASP A 72 6.99 7.46 20.66
CA ASP A 72 6.81 6.94 22.01
C ASP A 72 5.37 7.15 22.50
N ALA A 73 4.81 6.10 23.10
CA ALA A 73 3.53 6.10 23.80
C ALA A 73 3.62 5.27 25.08
N SER A 74 4.84 5.17 25.61
CA SER A 74 5.14 4.43 26.82
C SER A 74 4.43 5.01 28.03
N PHE A 75 4.11 4.15 28.98
CA PHE A 75 3.52 4.54 30.25
C PHE A 75 4.09 3.64 31.34
N LYS A 76 3.73 3.92 32.60
CA LYS A 76 4.06 3.03 33.71
C LYS A 76 2.83 2.26 34.14
N ASP A 77 2.98 0.96 34.35
CA ASP A 77 1.92 0.11 34.89
C ASP A 77 1.68 0.39 36.39
N ASP A 78 0.72 -0.31 36.99
CA ASP A 78 0.37 -0.19 38.41
C ASP A 78 1.52 -0.56 39.36
N ASN A 79 2.53 -1.28 38.86
CA ASN A 79 3.74 -1.65 39.58
C ASN A 79 4.91 -0.70 39.31
N ASN A 80 4.67 0.43 38.64
CA ASN A 80 5.66 1.44 38.26
C ASN A 80 6.75 0.90 37.29
N HIS A 81 6.48 -0.19 36.59
CA HIS A 81 7.33 -0.70 35.50
C HIS A 81 7.06 0.05 34.21
N LEU A 82 8.12 0.30 33.42
CA LEU A 82 8.00 0.88 32.08
C LEU A 82 7.33 -0.12 31.14
N VAL A 83 6.15 0.25 30.63
CA VAL A 83 5.53 -0.41 29.48
C VAL A 83 5.97 0.33 28.23
N ASN A 84 6.91 -0.26 27.50
CA ASN A 84 7.40 0.29 26.24
C ASN A 84 6.35 0.09 25.14
N ARG A 85 5.66 1.17 24.76
CA ARG A 85 4.62 1.16 23.74
C ARG A 85 4.91 2.20 22.69
N ARG A 86 4.63 1.88 21.43
CA ARG A 86 4.86 2.74 20.28
C ARG A 86 3.52 3.15 19.66
N ARG A 87 3.25 4.46 19.55
CA ARG A 87 2.12 4.97 18.78
C ARG A 87 2.53 5.04 17.32
N GLN A 88 1.82 4.31 16.47
CA GLN A 88 2.22 4.06 15.09
C GLN A 88 1.10 4.41 14.10
N PHE A 89 1.47 4.87 12.91
CA PHE A 89 0.57 5.08 11.78
C PHE A 89 1.27 4.62 10.49
N GLY A 90 0.56 3.94 9.60
CA GLY A 90 1.18 3.44 8.38
C GLY A 90 0.27 2.65 7.46
N THR A 91 0.89 1.75 6.69
CA THR A 91 0.23 0.89 5.71
C THR A 91 0.33 -0.57 6.11
N MET A 92 -0.61 -1.39 5.63
CA MET A 92 -0.65 -2.83 5.89
C MET A 92 -0.91 -3.57 4.59
N ILE A 93 -0.26 -4.72 4.40
CA ILE A 93 -0.59 -5.66 3.34
C ILE A 93 -1.03 -6.95 3.99
N MET A 94 -2.16 -7.49 3.54
CA MET A 94 -2.69 -8.79 3.96
C MET A 94 -2.86 -9.69 2.73
N SER A 95 -2.58 -10.98 2.88
CA SER A 95 -2.66 -11.94 1.78
C SER A 95 -3.08 -13.32 2.27
N ARG A 96 -4.01 -13.97 1.56
CA ARG A 96 -4.35 -15.39 1.79
C ARG A 96 -3.24 -16.35 1.38
N ILE A 97 -2.26 -15.83 0.63
CA ILE A 97 -1.08 -16.55 0.15
C ILE A 97 0.12 -16.09 0.98
N PRO A 98 1.05 -16.97 1.38
CA PRO A 98 2.21 -16.59 2.20
C PRO A 98 2.98 -15.39 1.63
N ILE A 99 3.23 -14.40 2.50
CA ILE A 99 4.15 -13.29 2.22
C ILE A 99 5.56 -13.82 2.50
N LEU A 100 6.35 -13.98 1.44
CA LEU A 100 7.69 -14.58 1.51
C LEU A 100 8.71 -13.65 2.16
N SER A 101 8.58 -12.35 1.90
CA SER A 101 9.40 -11.32 2.53
C SER A 101 8.72 -9.96 2.44
N SER A 102 9.12 -9.05 3.31
CA SER A 102 8.67 -7.66 3.27
C SER A 102 9.80 -6.69 3.58
N ARG A 103 9.70 -5.48 3.04
CA ARG A 103 10.57 -4.34 3.37
C ARG A 103 9.70 -3.08 3.49
N ASN A 104 10.02 -2.17 4.40
CA ASN A 104 9.34 -0.88 4.50
C ASN A 104 10.34 0.25 4.28
N PHE A 105 9.99 1.20 3.41
CA PHE A 105 10.89 2.28 3.03
C PHE A 105 10.27 3.62 3.42
N PRO A 106 10.93 4.42 4.29
CA PRO A 106 10.52 5.80 4.50
C PRO A 106 10.74 6.61 3.21
N LEU A 107 9.72 7.35 2.80
CA LEU A 107 9.80 8.23 1.64
C LEU A 107 10.28 9.63 2.06
N PRO A 108 10.89 10.42 1.16
CA PRO A 108 11.27 11.80 1.44
C PRO A 108 10.11 12.60 2.06
N LYS A 109 10.43 13.32 3.14
CA LYS A 109 9.47 14.12 3.89
C LYS A 109 9.86 15.59 3.81
N PHE A 110 8.87 16.45 3.55
CA PHE A 110 9.05 17.89 3.65
C PHE A 110 8.79 18.37 5.07
N GLY A 111 9.79 19.02 5.68
CA GLY A 111 9.69 19.60 7.02
C GLY A 111 8.94 20.94 7.00
N THR A 112 7.63 20.91 7.21
CA THR A 112 6.79 22.10 7.31
C THR A 112 6.95 22.80 8.66
N LEU A 113 6.79 24.13 8.67
CA LEU A 113 6.81 24.92 9.91
C LEU A 113 5.47 24.88 10.67
N THR A 114 4.35 24.84 9.94
CA THR A 114 3.00 24.98 10.54
C THR A 114 2.03 23.87 10.13
N GLN A 115 2.07 23.41 8.88
CA GLN A 115 1.19 22.34 8.41
C GLN A 115 1.58 20.99 9.01
N HIS A 116 0.60 20.12 9.24
CA HIS A 116 0.86 18.76 9.69
C HIS A 116 1.54 17.96 8.57
N SER A 117 2.75 17.48 8.83
CA SER A 117 3.53 16.64 7.91
C SER A 117 4.01 15.42 8.68
N ILE A 118 3.59 14.24 8.24
CA ILE A 118 3.99 12.96 8.83
C ILE A 118 5.00 12.25 7.93
N GLN A 119 5.71 11.29 8.50
CA GLN A 119 6.59 10.44 7.71
C GLN A 119 5.71 9.49 6.87
N GLN A 120 5.84 9.58 5.54
CA GLN A 120 5.22 8.64 4.62
C GLN A 120 6.17 7.49 4.31
N GLY A 121 5.64 6.37 3.83
CA GLY A 121 6.44 5.22 3.46
C GLY A 121 5.72 4.32 2.46
N ILE A 122 6.49 3.42 1.88
CA ILE A 122 6.01 2.39 0.97
C ILE A 122 6.38 1.02 1.52
N LEU A 123 5.36 0.19 1.72
CA LEU A 123 5.49 -1.16 2.25
C LEU A 123 5.51 -2.14 1.08
N GLU A 124 6.55 -2.97 1.01
CA GLU A 124 6.73 -4.05 0.03
C GLU A 124 6.38 -5.39 0.66
N ALA A 125 5.68 -6.24 -0.11
CA ALA A 125 5.46 -7.65 0.18
C ALA A 125 5.73 -8.48 -1.08
N VAL A 126 6.56 -9.51 -0.97
CA VAL A 126 6.80 -10.47 -2.06
C VAL A 126 5.91 -11.69 -1.84
N ILE A 127 5.06 -12.01 -2.82
CA ILE A 127 4.08 -13.10 -2.72
C ILE A 127 4.22 -13.99 -3.96
N ASP A 128 4.38 -15.29 -3.76
CA ASP A 128 4.40 -16.28 -4.84
C ASP A 128 3.00 -16.82 -5.13
N LEU A 129 2.48 -16.48 -6.31
CA LEU A 129 1.12 -16.82 -6.72
C LEU A 129 1.04 -18.19 -7.41
N GLY A 130 2.09 -19.01 -7.30
CA GLY A 130 2.20 -20.35 -7.91
C GLY A 130 2.62 -20.33 -9.38
N LYS A 131 2.48 -19.18 -10.07
CA LYS A 131 3.04 -18.93 -11.41
C LYS A 131 4.29 -18.04 -11.37
N GLY A 132 4.78 -17.74 -10.16
CA GLY A 132 5.92 -16.89 -9.91
C GLY A 132 5.63 -15.81 -8.86
N PRO A 133 6.69 -15.29 -8.22
CA PRO A 133 6.59 -14.21 -7.26
C PRO A 133 6.28 -12.88 -7.95
N ILE A 134 5.50 -12.04 -7.26
CA ILE A 134 5.24 -10.63 -7.62
C ILE A 134 5.49 -9.76 -6.38
N ARG A 135 6.04 -8.57 -6.58
CA ARG A 135 6.12 -7.54 -5.52
C ARG A 135 4.81 -6.77 -5.45
N PHE A 136 4.19 -6.76 -4.28
CA PHE A 136 3.05 -5.92 -3.97
C PHE A 136 3.50 -4.75 -3.10
N TYR A 137 3.01 -3.57 -3.40
CA TYR A 137 3.28 -2.37 -2.62
C TYR A 137 2.00 -1.72 -2.12
N SER A 138 2.02 -1.23 -0.88
CA SER A 138 1.00 -0.34 -0.31
C SER A 138 1.66 0.99 0.07
N VAL A 139 1.14 2.09 -0.47
CA VAL A 139 1.67 3.44 -0.25
C VAL A 139 0.59 4.42 0.18
N HIS A 140 0.94 5.39 1.01
CA HIS A 140 0.13 6.57 1.27
C HIS A 140 1.02 7.81 1.10
N LEU A 141 0.77 8.65 0.09
CA LEU A 141 1.59 9.83 -0.21
C LEU A 141 1.10 11.09 0.53
N SER A 142 1.94 12.13 0.57
CA SER A 142 1.63 13.39 1.26
C SER A 142 0.36 14.07 0.73
N HIS A 143 -0.53 14.48 1.63
CA HIS A 143 -1.75 15.24 1.30
C HIS A 143 -1.49 16.73 1.00
N LEU A 144 -0.27 17.25 1.26
CA LEU A 144 0.00 18.69 1.24
C LEU A 144 -0.09 19.31 -0.15
N CYS A 145 0.81 18.93 -1.05
CA CYS A 145 0.85 19.41 -2.44
C CYS A 145 1.79 18.57 -3.31
N SER A 146 1.74 18.82 -4.62
CA SER A 146 2.52 18.10 -5.63
C SER A 146 4.02 18.21 -5.41
N GLU A 147 4.51 19.38 -5.02
CA GLU A 147 5.93 19.63 -4.75
C GLU A 147 6.48 18.76 -3.60
N THR A 148 5.62 18.38 -2.63
CA THR A 148 6.02 17.45 -1.57
C THR A 148 5.92 15.99 -1.97
N ARG A 149 5.09 15.67 -2.98
CA ARG A 149 4.89 14.29 -3.47
C ARG A 149 5.86 13.90 -4.58
N LEU A 150 6.31 14.82 -5.43
CA LEU A 150 7.24 14.50 -6.52
C LEU A 150 8.53 13.82 -6.02
N PRO A 151 9.22 14.31 -4.96
CA PRO A 151 10.36 13.58 -4.39
C PRO A 151 10.02 12.19 -3.86
N GLN A 152 8.77 11.97 -3.42
CA GLN A 152 8.29 10.66 -2.98
C GLN A 152 8.12 9.72 -4.19
N VAL A 153 7.57 10.23 -5.29
CA VAL A 153 7.43 9.50 -6.56
C VAL A 153 8.79 9.10 -7.14
N GLU A 154 9.75 10.03 -7.15
CA GLU A 154 11.12 9.74 -7.61
C GLU A 154 11.80 8.67 -6.75
N ALA A 155 11.65 8.74 -5.42
CA ALA A 155 12.17 7.72 -4.52
C ALA A 155 11.52 6.35 -4.75
N MET A 156 10.20 6.30 -4.95
CA MET A 156 9.49 5.06 -5.30
C MET A 156 10.03 4.44 -6.60
N GLN A 157 10.21 5.22 -7.65
CA GLN A 157 10.75 4.72 -8.92
C GLN A 157 12.16 4.13 -8.74
N GLU A 158 13.00 4.77 -7.93
CA GLU A 158 14.33 4.26 -7.63
C GLU A 158 14.30 2.94 -6.84
N ILE A 159 13.39 2.81 -5.86
CA ILE A 159 13.14 1.55 -5.14
C ILE A 159 12.73 0.46 -6.13
N PHE A 160 11.78 0.74 -7.02
CA PHE A 160 11.27 -0.24 -7.98
C PHE A 160 12.35 -0.76 -8.93
N ARG A 161 13.19 0.16 -9.43
CA ARG A 161 14.28 -0.11 -10.38
C ARG A 161 15.42 -0.91 -9.74
N LYS A 162 15.79 -0.62 -8.49
CA LYS A 162 16.89 -1.28 -7.80
C LYS A 162 16.54 -2.65 -7.24
N ALA A 163 15.30 -2.84 -6.80
CA ALA A 163 14.93 -4.01 -6.03
C ALA A 163 15.39 -5.36 -6.64
N PRO A 164 15.18 -5.68 -7.94
CA PRO A 164 15.62 -6.97 -8.48
C PRO A 164 17.12 -7.25 -8.35
N SER A 165 17.96 -6.21 -8.43
CA SER A 165 19.42 -6.35 -8.28
C SER A 165 19.91 -6.18 -6.84
N GLU A 166 19.16 -5.48 -6.00
CA GLU A 166 19.42 -5.38 -4.55
C GLU A 166 19.17 -6.71 -3.83
N GLY A 167 18.17 -7.46 -4.29
CA GLY A 167 17.78 -8.75 -3.72
C GLY A 167 16.70 -8.65 -2.65
N GLY A 168 16.38 -9.81 -2.07
CA GLY A 168 15.35 -10.02 -1.06
C GLY A 168 15.59 -9.28 0.27
N ALA A 169 14.74 -9.57 1.26
CA ALA A 169 14.98 -9.15 2.65
C ALA A 169 16.33 -9.63 3.20
N TRP A 170 16.85 -10.73 2.67
CA TRP A 170 18.25 -11.12 2.75
C TRP A 170 18.70 -11.70 1.40
N CYS A 171 20.00 -11.65 1.14
CA CYS A 171 20.60 -12.24 -0.04
C CYS A 171 22.04 -12.71 0.21
N GLY A 172 22.53 -13.60 -0.65
CA GLY A 172 23.86 -14.22 -0.51
C GLY A 172 23.85 -15.45 0.42
N GLY A 173 25.05 -15.90 0.79
CA GLY A 173 25.26 -16.99 1.76
C GLY A 173 26.08 -16.51 2.96
N HIS A 174 26.21 -17.36 3.97
CA HIS A 174 27.10 -17.11 5.11
C HIS A 174 28.35 -18.01 5.02
N PRO A 175 29.57 -17.53 5.28
CA PRO A 175 30.80 -18.34 5.24
C PRO A 175 30.78 -19.54 6.20
N ASP A 176 29.99 -19.43 7.27
CA ASP A 176 29.66 -20.50 8.20
C ASP A 176 28.16 -20.87 8.06
N PRO A 177 27.82 -21.94 7.33
CA PRO A 177 26.42 -22.34 7.12
C PRO A 177 25.64 -22.65 8.40
N ASP A 178 26.33 -23.04 9.49
CA ASP A 178 25.70 -23.44 10.75
C ASP A 178 25.35 -22.23 11.64
N ALA A 179 25.68 -21.01 11.21
CA ALA A 179 25.43 -19.78 11.97
C ALA A 179 23.96 -19.30 11.96
N GLY A 180 23.07 -19.95 11.21
CA GLY A 180 21.62 -19.66 11.22
C GLY A 180 21.19 -18.39 10.47
N TRP A 181 22.09 -17.71 9.74
CA TRP A 181 21.75 -16.48 9.00
C TRP A 181 20.93 -16.71 7.72
N THR A 182 20.93 -17.94 7.18
CA THR A 182 20.28 -18.29 5.90
C THR A 182 19.19 -19.35 6.12
N GLU A 183 18.37 -19.16 7.16
CA GLU A 183 17.23 -20.04 7.41
C GLU A 183 16.13 -19.87 6.35
N GLY A 184 15.66 -21.00 5.80
CA GLY A 184 14.62 -21.03 4.77
C GLY A 184 15.13 -20.81 3.34
N ASN A 185 14.22 -20.44 2.45
CA ASN A 185 14.54 -20.18 1.05
C ASN A 185 15.01 -18.72 0.88
N LEU A 186 15.98 -18.50 0.00
CA LEU A 186 16.38 -17.17 -0.42
C LEU A 186 15.15 -16.39 -0.94
N PRO A 187 14.79 -15.23 -0.33
CA PRO A 187 13.62 -14.50 -0.74
C PRO A 187 13.78 -13.98 -2.18
N PRO A 188 12.83 -14.29 -3.08
CA PRO A 188 12.91 -13.81 -4.45
C PRO A 188 12.68 -12.29 -4.50
N MET A 189 13.18 -11.65 -5.55
CA MET A 189 12.96 -10.22 -5.79
C MET A 189 12.66 -9.98 -7.28
N PRO A 190 11.41 -10.26 -7.73
CA PRO A 190 11.05 -10.26 -9.14
C PRO A 190 10.96 -8.85 -9.73
N HIS A 191 11.04 -8.74 -11.06
CA HIS A 191 10.82 -7.47 -11.75
C HIS A 191 9.35 -7.03 -11.67
N GLU A 192 8.44 -7.98 -11.83
CA GLU A 192 6.99 -7.77 -11.80
C GLU A 192 6.53 -7.20 -10.46
N MET A 193 5.75 -6.12 -10.53
CA MET A 193 5.19 -5.46 -9.36
C MET A 193 3.79 -4.90 -9.58
N ILE A 194 3.07 -4.75 -8.48
CA ILE A 194 1.77 -4.07 -8.37
C ILE A 194 1.88 -3.07 -7.21
N LEU A 195 1.57 -1.80 -7.48
CA LEU A 195 1.56 -0.69 -6.53
C LEU A 195 0.12 -0.23 -6.29
N LEU A 196 -0.30 -0.28 -5.03
CA LEU A 196 -1.63 0.06 -4.55
C LEU A 196 -1.54 1.19 -3.54
N GLY A 197 -2.53 2.07 -3.52
CA GLY A 197 -2.74 2.97 -2.39
C GLY A 197 -3.32 4.32 -2.73
N ASP A 198 -3.54 5.10 -1.67
CA ASP A 198 -3.90 6.51 -1.73
C ASP A 198 -2.66 7.35 -2.05
N MET A 199 -2.62 7.89 -3.27
CA MET A 199 -1.48 8.68 -3.73
C MET A 199 -1.71 10.18 -3.64
N ASN A 200 -2.89 10.62 -3.16
CA ASN A 200 -3.24 12.04 -2.99
C ASN A 200 -3.10 12.89 -4.27
N PHE A 201 -3.14 12.28 -5.46
CA PHE A 201 -3.09 12.97 -6.74
C PHE A 201 -4.03 12.34 -7.77
N ASP A 202 -4.49 13.10 -8.76
CA ASP A 202 -5.34 12.61 -9.84
C ASP A 202 -4.55 12.34 -11.14
N ASN A 203 -5.25 11.92 -12.20
CA ASN A 203 -4.67 11.59 -13.51
C ASN A 203 -4.08 12.78 -14.29
N LYS A 204 -4.30 14.02 -13.83
CA LYS A 204 -3.81 15.26 -14.44
C LYS A 204 -2.55 15.78 -13.76
N SER A 205 -2.20 15.21 -12.61
CA SER A 205 -1.02 15.59 -11.84
C SER A 205 0.30 15.24 -12.54
N PRO A 206 1.38 15.99 -12.29
CA PRO A 206 2.71 15.61 -12.76
C PRO A 206 3.18 14.28 -12.14
N GLU A 207 2.80 13.96 -10.90
CA GLU A 207 3.09 12.69 -10.22
C GLU A 207 2.58 11.49 -11.03
N TYR A 208 1.31 11.54 -11.44
CA TYR A 208 0.71 10.50 -12.26
C TYR A 208 1.49 10.35 -13.58
N THR A 209 1.86 11.46 -14.22
CA THR A 209 2.66 11.47 -15.45
C THR A 209 4.05 10.87 -15.26
N HIS A 210 4.71 11.10 -14.12
CA HIS A 210 6.02 10.51 -13.81
C HIS A 210 5.93 8.99 -13.72
N LEU A 211 4.87 8.45 -13.12
CA LEU A 211 4.70 6.99 -12.96
C LEU A 211 4.26 6.30 -14.26
N THR A 212 3.41 6.95 -15.05
CA THR A 212 2.68 6.29 -16.15
C THR A 212 3.04 6.79 -17.54
N GLY A 213 3.89 7.80 -17.64
CA GLY A 213 4.24 8.46 -18.89
C GLY A 213 3.26 9.55 -19.31
N PRO A 214 3.63 10.35 -20.33
CA PRO A 214 2.89 11.53 -20.75
C PRO A 214 1.58 11.17 -21.47
N PHE A 215 0.60 12.06 -21.36
CA PHE A 215 -0.65 11.97 -22.12
C PHE A 215 -0.56 12.76 -23.43
N THR A 216 -1.09 12.18 -24.51
CA THR A 216 -1.29 12.87 -25.78
C THR A 216 -2.74 12.77 -26.23
N ARG A 217 -3.27 13.86 -26.79
CA ARG A 217 -4.66 13.86 -27.28
C ARG A 217 -4.92 12.84 -28.39
N LYS A 218 -3.92 12.54 -29.22
CA LYS A 218 -4.06 11.64 -30.38
C LYS A 218 -3.93 10.16 -30.02
N TYR A 219 -3.02 9.82 -29.12
CA TYR A 219 -2.66 8.42 -28.83
C TYR A 219 -3.01 8.00 -27.40
N GLY A 220 -3.58 8.89 -26.60
CA GLY A 220 -3.77 8.68 -25.17
C GLY A 220 -2.43 8.68 -24.44
N ARG A 221 -2.38 7.91 -23.35
CA ARG A 221 -1.20 7.79 -22.49
C ARG A 221 -0.10 6.96 -23.14
N LEU A 222 1.11 7.50 -23.15
CA LEU A 222 2.30 6.86 -23.71
C LEU A 222 3.04 6.10 -22.62
N TYR A 223 2.55 4.89 -22.31
CA TYR A 223 3.20 4.00 -21.36
C TYR A 223 4.59 3.58 -21.84
N ASN A 224 5.57 3.65 -20.94
CA ASN A 224 6.91 3.11 -21.18
C ASN A 224 6.91 1.59 -20.95
N LEU A 225 7.70 0.83 -21.73
CA LEU A 225 7.85 -0.62 -21.57
C LEU A 225 8.31 -1.01 -20.16
N GLU A 226 9.23 -0.23 -19.58
CA GLU A 226 9.75 -0.42 -18.22
C GLU A 226 9.00 0.44 -17.18
N GLY A 227 7.98 1.20 -17.61
CA GLY A 227 7.15 2.02 -16.74
C GLY A 227 5.97 1.27 -16.13
N LEU A 228 5.18 2.00 -15.35
CA LEU A 228 3.96 1.47 -14.78
C LEU A 228 2.74 1.84 -15.63
N ILE A 229 1.76 0.94 -15.67
CA ILE A 229 0.45 1.17 -16.28
C ILE A 229 -0.60 1.38 -15.19
N ASP A 230 -1.62 2.21 -15.43
CA ASP A 230 -2.80 2.28 -14.56
C ASP A 230 -3.77 1.15 -14.87
N ALA A 231 -4.08 0.31 -13.87
CA ALA A 231 -5.05 -0.77 -13.98
C ALA A 231 -6.41 -0.29 -14.51
N TRP A 232 -6.88 0.88 -14.04
CA TRP A 232 -8.15 1.46 -14.44
C TRP A 232 -8.19 1.68 -15.95
N VAL A 233 -7.18 2.36 -16.49
CA VAL A 233 -7.06 2.66 -17.91
C VAL A 233 -6.77 1.39 -18.72
N ALA A 234 -5.91 0.51 -18.21
CA ALA A 234 -5.58 -0.75 -18.86
C ALA A 234 -6.79 -1.70 -18.98
N SER A 235 -7.76 -1.58 -18.07
CA SER A 235 -9.05 -2.28 -18.14
C SER A 235 -10.04 -1.70 -19.18
N GLY A 236 -9.63 -0.67 -19.93
CA GLY A 236 -10.43 -0.04 -20.98
C GLY A 236 -11.27 1.15 -20.53
N LYS A 237 -11.12 1.62 -19.28
CA LYS A 237 -11.85 2.79 -18.76
C LYS A 237 -11.14 4.08 -19.12
N ASN A 238 -11.92 5.18 -19.19
CA ASN A 238 -11.37 6.50 -19.42
C ASN A 238 -10.59 6.99 -18.19
N GLU A 239 -9.38 7.52 -18.39
CA GLU A 239 -8.54 8.01 -17.29
C GLU A 239 -9.14 9.21 -16.53
N ASN A 240 -10.06 9.95 -17.16
CA ASN A 240 -10.74 11.10 -16.56
C ASN A 240 -12.05 10.74 -15.85
N GLU A 241 -12.41 9.46 -15.82
CA GLU A 241 -13.63 8.95 -15.18
C GLU A 241 -13.29 8.20 -13.90
N GLY A 242 -14.32 8.05 -13.05
CA GLY A 242 -14.22 7.39 -11.76
C GLY A 242 -13.86 8.35 -10.64
N SER A 243 -14.11 7.88 -9.43
CA SER A 243 -13.87 8.58 -8.18
C SER A 243 -13.59 7.53 -7.11
N THR A 244 -12.72 7.84 -6.15
CA THR A 244 -12.46 6.93 -5.03
C THR A 244 -12.92 7.49 -3.68
N TYR A 245 -13.61 8.63 -3.69
CA TYR A 245 -14.27 9.18 -2.51
C TYR A 245 -15.41 10.13 -2.91
N PRO A 246 -16.46 10.32 -2.09
CA PRO A 246 -17.62 11.13 -2.46
C PRO A 246 -17.30 12.54 -2.96
N GLY A 247 -17.67 12.84 -4.20
CA GLY A 247 -17.51 14.16 -4.82
C GLY A 247 -16.08 14.50 -5.30
N GLY A 248 -15.13 13.56 -5.18
CA GLY A 248 -13.74 13.74 -5.55
C GLY A 248 -13.33 13.11 -6.89
N PRO A 249 -12.08 13.33 -7.35
CA PRO A 249 -11.49 12.52 -8.40
C PRO A 249 -11.02 11.17 -7.84
N ARG A 250 -10.38 10.38 -8.70
CA ARG A 250 -9.70 9.15 -8.32
C ARG A 250 -8.28 9.48 -7.86
N ILE A 251 -8.00 9.23 -6.58
CA ILE A 251 -6.67 9.41 -5.95
C ILE A 251 -6.08 8.11 -5.41
N ASP A 252 -6.92 7.08 -5.25
CA ASP A 252 -6.50 5.72 -4.98
C ASP A 252 -6.25 5.01 -6.31
N HIS A 253 -5.05 4.47 -6.48
CA HIS A 253 -4.60 3.89 -7.73
C HIS A 253 -4.09 2.46 -7.57
N CYS A 254 -4.16 1.70 -8.66
CA CYS A 254 -3.43 0.46 -8.84
C CYS A 254 -2.54 0.61 -10.08
N PHE A 255 -1.25 0.85 -9.86
CA PHE A 255 -0.25 0.85 -10.92
C PHE A 255 0.46 -0.51 -10.98
N MET A 256 0.87 -0.96 -12.16
CA MET A 256 1.56 -2.26 -12.28
C MET A 256 2.56 -2.30 -13.42
N SER A 257 3.49 -3.25 -13.37
CA SER A 257 4.39 -3.54 -14.49
C SER A 257 3.60 -3.80 -15.78
N SER A 258 4.08 -3.27 -16.90
CA SER A 258 3.42 -3.40 -18.21
C SER A 258 3.17 -4.85 -18.64
N SER A 259 4.03 -5.80 -18.22
CA SER A 259 3.90 -7.24 -18.47
C SER A 259 2.66 -7.88 -17.82
N LEU A 260 2.05 -7.22 -16.84
CA LEU A 260 0.85 -7.71 -16.14
C LEU A 260 -0.46 -7.22 -16.79
N ARG A 261 -0.38 -6.38 -17.83
CA ARG A 261 -1.55 -5.77 -18.50
C ARG A 261 -2.61 -6.78 -18.90
N ASP A 262 -2.20 -7.84 -19.61
CA ASP A 262 -3.12 -8.83 -20.18
C ASP A 262 -3.67 -9.79 -19.11
N LYS A 263 -3.24 -9.66 -17.85
CA LYS A 263 -3.77 -10.40 -16.71
C LYS A 263 -4.98 -9.70 -16.09
N ILE A 264 -5.22 -8.42 -16.39
CA ILE A 264 -6.36 -7.67 -15.86
C ILE A 264 -7.65 -8.21 -16.47
N LYS A 265 -8.58 -8.65 -15.62
CA LYS A 265 -9.92 -9.09 -16.01
C LYS A 265 -10.95 -7.98 -15.80
N SER A 266 -10.91 -7.30 -14.66
CA SER A 266 -11.81 -6.18 -14.36
C SER A 266 -11.22 -5.26 -13.28
N VAL A 267 -11.64 -4.00 -13.27
CA VAL A 267 -11.31 -3.00 -12.25
C VAL A 267 -12.57 -2.21 -11.94
N TRP A 268 -12.85 -1.95 -10.66
CA TRP A 268 -14.00 -1.15 -10.25
C TRP A 268 -13.78 -0.51 -8.88
N VAL A 269 -14.51 0.56 -8.60
CA VAL A 269 -14.60 1.15 -7.26
C VAL A 269 -15.92 0.70 -6.64
N ASP A 270 -15.91 0.26 -5.39
CA ASP A 270 -17.13 -0.09 -4.67
C ASP A 270 -17.72 1.13 -3.96
N GLU A 271 -18.55 1.89 -4.67
CA GLU A 271 -19.21 3.09 -4.14
C GLU A 271 -20.27 2.79 -3.07
N SER A 272 -20.62 1.50 -2.89
CA SER A 272 -21.57 1.07 -1.86
C SER A 272 -20.93 0.94 -0.49
N ALA A 273 -19.60 0.80 -0.42
CA ALA A 273 -18.84 0.75 0.81
C ALA A 273 -19.02 2.02 1.67
N LYS A 274 -19.11 1.81 2.98
CA LYS A 274 -19.32 2.84 4.01
C LYS A 274 -18.27 2.80 5.12
N GLY A 275 -17.34 1.84 5.05
CA GLY A 275 -16.26 1.64 6.02
C GLY A 275 -15.30 2.83 6.18
N SER A 276 -15.21 3.72 5.19
CA SER A 276 -14.32 4.88 5.16
C SER A 276 -14.92 6.04 4.34
N ASP A 277 -14.34 7.22 4.45
CA ASP A 277 -14.54 8.33 3.51
C ASP A 277 -13.99 8.03 2.11
N HIS A 278 -13.11 7.04 1.96
CA HIS A 278 -12.73 6.46 0.67
C HIS A 278 -13.61 5.25 0.32
N TRP A 279 -13.60 4.88 -0.96
CA TRP A 279 -14.17 3.65 -1.48
C TRP A 279 -13.06 2.69 -1.92
N PRO A 280 -13.19 1.37 -1.67
CA PRO A 280 -12.16 0.42 -2.03
C PRO A 280 -12.06 0.27 -3.55
N LEU A 281 -10.83 0.33 -4.06
CA LEU A 281 -10.50 0.07 -5.45
C LEU A 281 -10.18 -1.42 -5.62
N TRP A 282 -10.99 -2.11 -6.41
CA TRP A 282 -10.88 -3.53 -6.68
C TRP A 282 -10.29 -3.82 -8.05
N ILE A 283 -9.46 -4.86 -8.11
CA ILE A 283 -8.81 -5.37 -9.31
C ILE A 283 -8.99 -6.88 -9.33
N GLU A 284 -9.59 -7.41 -10.39
CA GLU A 284 -9.63 -8.84 -10.66
C GLU A 284 -8.60 -9.20 -11.72
N MET A 285 -7.73 -10.18 -11.42
CA MET A 285 -6.65 -10.61 -12.31
C MET A 285 -6.55 -12.13 -12.45
N ASN A 286 -6.03 -12.57 -13.60
CA ASN A 286 -5.69 -13.94 -13.94
C ASN A 286 -4.21 -14.25 -13.63
N LEU A 287 -3.82 -14.05 -12.37
CA LEU A 287 -2.47 -14.34 -11.86
C LEU A 287 -2.28 -15.85 -11.62
#